data_AF-A0A946QDU0-F1
#
_entry.id   AF-A0A946QDU0-F1
#
_cell.length_a   1.000
_cell.length_b   1.000
_cell.length_c   1.000
_cell.angle_alpha   90.00
_cell.angle_beta   90.00
_cell.angle_gamma   90.00
#
_symmetry.space_group_name_H-M   'P 1'
#
loop_
_entity.id
_entity.type
_entity.pdbx_description
1 polymer ?
#
loop_
_entity_poly.entity_id
_entity_poly.type
_entity_poly.pdbx_seq_one_letter_code
_entity_poly.pdbx_strand_id
1 'polypeptide(L)'
;PDVLDATEAEILELLVSHPELTPGAIRSFDPYMFRSDNLRYIFEFLSEFVNQGEEISFDQLLLKIDDPILKFVLVQAEENAKNKESTVQLTPTARLESLIEKFQREIRDGEERETIRKLRNNEVNADEEMILLQELLEQQRLDRGLSD
;
A
#
# COMPACT_ATOMS: atom_id res chain seq x y z
N PRO A 1 -1.26 18.10 5.67
CA PRO A 1 -1.17 16.73 5.12
C PRO A 1 -1.73 15.72 6.14
N ASP A 2 -2.52 14.76 5.67
CA ASP A 2 -2.76 13.53 6.43
C ASP A 2 -1.45 12.76 6.60
N VAL A 3 -1.39 11.93 7.63
CA VAL A 3 -0.16 11.28 8.07
C VAL A 3 -0.05 9.93 7.37
N LEU A 4 1.03 9.73 6.60
CA LEU A 4 1.39 8.42 6.09
C LEU A 4 1.80 7.54 7.26
N ASP A 5 1.28 6.33 7.32
CA ASP A 5 1.81 5.34 8.26
C ASP A 5 3.21 4.86 7.85
N ALA A 6 3.84 4.03 8.68
CA ALA A 6 5.21 3.59 8.43
C ALA A 6 5.35 2.76 7.14
N THR A 7 4.34 1.96 6.78
CA THR A 7 4.36 1.14 5.55
C THR A 7 4.16 2.05 4.33
N GLU A 8 3.18 2.93 4.39
CA GLU A 8 2.87 3.91 3.34
C GLU A 8 4.05 4.86 3.05
N ALA A 9 4.69 5.37 4.11
CA ALA A 9 5.86 6.21 3.99
C ALA A 9 7.01 5.45 3.31
N GLU A 10 7.26 4.20 3.70
CA GLU A 10 8.34 3.41 3.11
C GLU A 10 8.07 3.07 1.62
N ILE A 11 6.81 2.81 1.25
CA ILE A 11 6.41 2.64 -0.16
C ILE A 11 6.75 3.89 -0.95
N LEU A 12 6.35 5.07 -0.46
CA LEU A 12 6.58 6.32 -1.18
C LEU A 12 8.07 6.66 -1.29
N GLU A 13 8.82 6.51 -0.19
CA GLU A 13 10.28 6.69 -0.17
C GLU A 13 10.99 5.79 -1.19
N LEU A 14 10.56 4.53 -1.30
CA LEU A 14 11.11 3.58 -2.27
C LEU A 14 10.82 4.01 -3.70
N LEU A 15 9.60 4.43 -4.02
CA LEU A 15 9.23 4.84 -5.37
C LEU A 15 9.88 6.16 -5.81
N VAL A 16 10.10 7.07 -4.86
CA VAL A 16 10.81 8.33 -5.14
C VAL A 16 12.29 8.08 -5.42
N SER A 17 12.93 7.19 -4.66
CA SER A 17 14.34 6.84 -4.85
C SER A 17 14.59 5.89 -6.03
N HIS A 18 13.60 5.06 -6.37
CA HIS A 18 13.65 4.09 -7.46
C HIS A 18 12.40 4.17 -8.34
N PRO A 19 12.24 5.25 -9.13
CA PRO A 19 11.06 5.46 -9.97
C PRO A 19 10.80 4.32 -10.98
N GLU A 20 11.84 3.58 -11.38
CA GLU A 20 11.75 2.42 -12.26
C GLU A 20 10.87 1.28 -11.70
N LEU A 21 10.65 1.25 -10.39
CA LEU A 21 9.80 0.27 -9.71
C LEU A 21 8.31 0.62 -9.78
N THR A 22 7.98 1.85 -10.17
CA THR A 22 6.61 2.37 -10.19
C THR A 22 5.63 1.48 -10.96
N PRO A 23 5.93 1.00 -12.19
CA PRO A 23 5.00 0.13 -12.91
C PRO A 23 4.71 -1.18 -12.17
N GLY A 24 5.69 -1.71 -11.43
CA GLY A 24 5.51 -2.89 -10.59
C GLY A 24 4.60 -2.60 -9.41
N ALA A 25 4.88 -1.52 -8.68
CA ALA A 25 4.10 -1.12 -7.52
C ALA A 25 2.63 -0.85 -7.84
N ILE A 26 2.33 -0.14 -8.93
CA ILE A 26 0.95 0.18 -9.33
C ILE A 26 0.13 -1.07 -9.68
N ARG A 27 0.78 -2.11 -10.19
CA ARG A 27 0.11 -3.39 -10.45
C ARG A 27 -0.17 -4.19 -9.19
N SER A 28 0.52 -3.89 -8.09
CA SER A 28 0.49 -4.68 -6.85
C SER A 28 -0.29 -4.03 -5.72
N PHE A 29 -0.35 -2.70 -5.70
CA PHE A 29 -1.10 -1.93 -4.70
C PHE A 29 -2.40 -1.41 -5.30
N ASP A 30 -3.50 -1.63 -4.60
CA ASP A 30 -4.76 -0.93 -4.86
C ASP A 30 -4.75 0.42 -4.11
N PRO A 31 -4.78 1.58 -4.81
CA PRO A 31 -4.73 2.89 -4.18
C PRO A 31 -5.86 3.15 -3.18
N TYR A 32 -7.01 2.49 -3.30
CA TYR A 32 -8.13 2.64 -2.37
C TYR A 32 -7.89 1.97 -1.01
N MET A 33 -6.87 1.12 -0.92
CA MET A 33 -6.49 0.45 0.33
C MET A 33 -5.49 1.25 1.16
N PHE A 34 -4.96 2.35 0.61
CA PHE A 34 -4.19 3.30 1.41
C PHE A 34 -5.09 4.02 2.39
N ARG A 35 -4.59 4.19 3.62
CA ARG A 35 -5.19 5.02 4.65
C ARG A 35 -4.97 6.49 4.35
N SER A 36 -3.82 6.81 3.76
CA SER A 36 -3.51 8.17 3.36
C SER A 36 -4.17 8.54 2.02
N ASP A 37 -5.02 9.56 2.05
CA ASP A 37 -5.57 10.20 0.86
C ASP A 37 -4.46 10.81 0.00
N ASN A 38 -3.45 11.44 0.62
CA ASN A 38 -2.32 11.99 -0.13
C ASN A 38 -1.54 10.91 -0.90
N LEU A 39 -1.29 9.75 -0.26
CA LEU A 39 -0.63 8.64 -0.95
C LEU A 39 -1.49 8.09 -2.09
N ARG A 40 -2.80 7.95 -1.86
CA ARG A 40 -3.75 7.55 -2.91
C ARG A 40 -3.67 8.47 -4.13
N TYR A 41 -3.75 9.79 -3.92
CA TYR A 41 -3.67 10.75 -5.02
C TYR A 41 -2.33 10.68 -5.74
N ILE A 42 -1.21 10.54 -5.02
CA ILE A 42 0.11 10.35 -5.65
C ILE A 42 0.13 9.08 -6.51
N PHE A 43 -0.44 7.97 -6.02
CA PHE A 43 -0.53 6.72 -6.78
C PHE A 43 -1.41 6.82 -8.02
N GLU A 44 -2.51 7.57 -7.94
CA GLU A 44 -3.36 7.87 -9.11
C GLU A 44 -2.56 8.64 -10.18
N PHE A 45 -1.82 9.68 -9.80
CA PHE A 45 -0.91 10.38 -10.72
C PHE A 45 0.13 9.45 -11.32
N LEU A 46 0.82 8.65 -10.51
CA LEU A 46 1.80 7.68 -11.01
C LEU A 46 1.18 6.70 -12.01
N SER A 47 -0.07 6.30 -11.79
CA SER A 47 -0.81 5.38 -12.68
C SER A 47 -1.09 6.01 -14.03
N GLU A 48 -1.51 7.28 -14.04
CA GLU A 48 -1.69 8.03 -15.28
C GLU A 48 -0.40 8.12 -16.10
N PHE A 49 0.74 8.38 -15.46
CA PHE A 49 2.05 8.41 -16.14
C PHE A 49 2.44 7.06 -16.74
N VAL A 50 2.29 5.97 -15.97
CA VAL A 50 2.57 4.61 -16.48
C VAL A 50 1.67 4.30 -17.68
N ASN A 51 0.38 4.65 -17.61
CA ASN A 51 -0.58 4.39 -18.68
C ASN A 51 -0.30 5.22 -19.94
N GLN A 52 0.28 6.41 -19.80
CA GLN A 52 0.69 7.27 -20.91
C GLN A 52 2.05 6.85 -21.51
N GLY A 53 2.75 5.90 -20.87
CA GLY A 53 4.08 5.47 -21.27
C GLY A 53 5.14 6.57 -21.08
N GLU A 54 4.87 7.51 -20.19
CA GLU A 54 5.83 8.56 -19.85
C GLU A 54 6.95 8.00 -18.97
N GLU A 55 8.14 8.59 -19.09
CA GLU A 55 9.19 8.36 -18.11
C GLU A 55 8.70 8.83 -16.74
N ILE A 56 9.11 8.14 -15.67
CA ILE A 56 8.73 8.49 -14.31
C ILE A 56 10.01 8.93 -13.61
N SER A 57 10.07 10.19 -13.25
CA SER A 57 11.12 10.74 -12.40
C SER A 57 10.53 11.64 -11.34
N PHE A 58 11.24 11.78 -10.23
CA PHE A 58 10.84 12.64 -9.12
C PHE A 58 10.61 14.09 -9.57
N ASP A 59 11.52 14.63 -10.40
CA ASP A 59 11.40 15.98 -10.94
C ASP A 59 10.13 16.15 -11.79
N GLN A 60 9.79 15.15 -12.61
CA GLN A 60 8.57 15.20 -13.44
C GLN A 60 7.29 15.13 -12.60
N LEU A 61 7.28 14.31 -11.54
CA LEU A 61 6.18 14.26 -10.57
C LEU A 61 5.96 15.62 -9.90
N LEU A 62 7.03 16.26 -9.42
CA LEU A 62 6.95 17.58 -8.79
C LEU A 62 6.50 18.69 -9.76
N LEU A 63 6.80 18.54 -11.05
CA LEU A 63 6.37 19.48 -12.08
C LEU A 63 4.89 19.34 -12.44
N LYS A 64 4.36 18.11 -12.52
CA LYS A 64 2.96 17.88 -12.94
C LYS A 64 1.95 18.00 -11.80
N ILE A 65 2.35 17.70 -10.58
CA ILE A 65 1.48 17.92 -9.42
C ILE A 65 1.37 19.42 -9.20
N ASP A 66 0.16 19.96 -9.06
CA ASP A 66 -0.03 21.38 -8.71
C ASP A 66 -0.22 21.57 -7.19
N ASP A 67 -0.72 20.53 -6.51
CA ASP A 67 -1.02 20.59 -5.08
C ASP A 67 0.26 20.75 -4.23
N PRO A 68 0.42 21.87 -3.50
CA PRO A 68 1.59 22.10 -2.65
C PRO A 68 1.75 21.06 -1.52
N ILE A 69 0.65 20.47 -1.04
CA ILE A 69 0.66 19.45 0.02
C ILE A 69 1.28 18.16 -0.52
N LEU A 70 0.85 17.72 -1.70
CA LEU A 70 1.41 16.51 -2.33
C LEU A 70 2.90 16.70 -2.67
N LYS A 71 3.29 17.90 -3.15
CA LYS A 71 4.72 18.23 -3.34
C LYS A 71 5.51 18.13 -2.04
N PHE A 72 4.98 18.68 -0.95
CA PHE A 72 5.64 18.60 0.34
C PHE A 72 5.84 17.14 0.80
N VAL A 73 4.81 16.30 0.65
CA VAL A 73 4.88 14.87 0.98
C VAL A 73 5.95 14.16 0.15
N LEU A 74 6.00 14.42 -1.15
CA LEU A 74 7.03 13.88 -2.06
C LEU A 74 8.45 14.30 -1.67
N VAL A 75 8.67 15.59 -1.35
CA VAL A 75 9.98 16.09 -0.91
C VAL A 75 10.40 15.44 0.41
N GLN A 76 9.49 15.31 1.37
CA GLN A 76 9.79 14.62 2.63
C GLN A 76 10.16 13.15 2.42
N ALA A 77 9.47 12.45 1.52
CA ALA A 77 9.81 11.08 1.16
C ALA A 77 11.21 10.99 0.51
N GLU A 78 11.56 11.92 -0.37
CA GLU A 78 12.90 11.96 -0.98
C GLU A 78 14.01 12.17 0.06
N GLU A 79 13.82 13.13 0.99
CA GLU A 79 14.77 13.40 2.07
C GLU A 79 14.94 12.19 2.98
N ASN A 80 13.84 11.53 3.35
CA ASN A 80 13.87 10.33 4.19
C ASN A 80 14.54 9.15 3.49
N ALA A 81 14.28 8.95 2.19
CA ALA A 81 14.92 7.91 1.41
C ALA A 81 16.44 8.08 1.38
N LYS A 82 16.93 9.30 1.12
CA LYS A 82 18.36 9.65 1.15
C LYS A 82 19.00 9.37 2.52
N ASN A 83 18.30 9.69 3.60
CA ASN A 83 18.79 9.44 4.95
C ASN A 83 18.90 7.93 5.26
N LYS A 84 17.98 7.12 4.73
CA LYS A 84 17.94 5.66 4.97
C LYS A 84 18.89 4.89 4.06
N GLU A 85 19.28 5.42 2.90
CA GLU A 85 20.07 4.76 1.86
C GLU A 85 21.32 4.04 2.40
N SER A 86 22.05 4.67 3.33
CA SER A 86 23.26 4.11 3.94
C SER A 86 23.03 2.88 4.84
N THR A 87 21.79 2.60 5.20
CA THR A 87 21.40 1.49 6.08
C THR A 87 20.67 0.36 5.35
N VAL A 88 20.38 0.54 4.06
CA VAL A 88 19.63 -0.43 3.26
C VAL A 88 20.51 -1.62 2.92
N GLN A 89 20.05 -2.83 3.27
CA GLN A 89 20.76 -4.08 3.00
C GLN A 89 20.16 -4.88 1.82
N LEU A 90 18.89 -4.65 1.52
CA LEU A 90 18.16 -5.35 0.45
C LEU A 90 18.23 -4.54 -0.85
N THR A 91 18.12 -5.24 -1.97
CA THR A 91 17.93 -4.57 -3.27
C THR A 91 16.59 -3.83 -3.30
N PRO A 92 16.44 -2.76 -4.10
CA PRO A 92 15.19 -2.03 -4.23
C PRO A 92 13.99 -2.93 -4.61
N THR A 93 14.21 -3.90 -5.50
CA THR A 93 13.20 -4.89 -5.90
C THR A 93 12.76 -5.78 -4.73
N ALA A 94 13.71 -6.32 -3.96
CA ALA A 94 13.39 -7.17 -2.80
C ALA A 94 12.67 -6.39 -1.69
N ARG A 95 12.96 -5.09 -1.56
CA ARG A 95 12.22 -4.19 -0.66
C ARG A 95 10.77 -4.01 -1.13
N LEU A 96 10.56 -3.78 -2.42
CA LEU A 96 9.21 -3.65 -2.97
C LEU A 96 8.39 -4.93 -2.72
N GLU A 97 8.96 -6.11 -3.01
CA GLU A 97 8.31 -7.41 -2.76
C GLU A 97 7.94 -7.57 -1.28
N SER A 98 8.87 -7.27 -0.37
CA SER A 98 8.63 -7.34 1.07
C SER A 98 7.52 -6.38 1.53
N LEU A 99 7.46 -5.17 0.96
CA LEU A 99 6.43 -4.18 1.25
C LEU A 99 5.06 -4.61 0.74
N ILE A 100 4.99 -5.17 -0.48
CA ILE A 100 3.74 -5.71 -1.03
C ILE A 100 3.18 -6.78 -0.12
N GLU A 101 4.01 -7.75 0.28
CA GLU A 101 3.55 -8.81 1.19
C GLU A 101 3.10 -8.26 2.55
N LYS A 102 3.85 -7.29 3.10
CA LYS A 102 3.51 -6.67 4.38
C LYS A 102 2.17 -5.95 4.30
N PHE A 103 1.97 -5.15 3.26
CA PHE A 103 0.73 -4.41 3.03
C PHE A 103 -0.47 -5.34 2.84
N GLN A 104 -0.32 -6.40 2.05
CA GLN A 104 -1.38 -7.39 1.86
C GLN A 104 -1.73 -8.13 3.17
N ARG A 105 -0.73 -8.43 4.01
CA ARG A 105 -0.98 -8.98 5.35
C ARG A 105 -1.74 -7.97 6.23
N GLU A 106 -1.32 -6.71 6.26
CA GLU A 106 -1.97 -5.66 7.06
C GLU A 106 -3.44 -5.45 6.66
N ILE A 107 -3.76 -5.51 5.37
CA ILE A 107 -5.13 -5.48 4.86
C ILE A 107 -5.93 -6.67 5.36
N ARG A 108 -5.44 -7.89 5.15
CA ARG A 108 -6.15 -9.12 5.55
C ARG A 108 -6.41 -9.14 7.05
N ASP A 109 -5.41 -8.82 7.85
CA ASP A 109 -5.54 -8.75 9.31
C ASP A 109 -6.57 -7.70 9.75
N GLY A 110 -6.67 -6.58 9.02
CA GLY A 110 -7.66 -5.53 9.27
C GLY A 110 -9.08 -5.99 8.94
N GLU A 111 -9.27 -6.60 7.78
CA GLU A 111 -10.56 -7.18 7.34
C GLU A 111 -11.04 -8.28 8.29
N GLU A 112 -10.14 -9.16 8.73
CA GLU A 112 -10.43 -10.23 9.68
C GLU A 112 -10.92 -9.64 11.02
N ARG A 113 -10.21 -8.63 11.55
CA ARG A 113 -10.59 -7.97 12.82
C ARG A 113 -11.94 -7.29 12.74
N GLU A 114 -12.23 -6.58 11.65
CA GLU A 114 -13.54 -5.95 11.46
C GLU A 114 -14.66 -6.98 11.30
N THR A 115 -14.40 -8.08 10.60
CA THR A 115 -15.35 -9.19 10.47
C THR A 115 -15.66 -9.80 11.84
N ILE A 116 -14.63 -10.10 12.65
CA ILE A 116 -14.81 -10.60 14.03
C ILE A 116 -15.57 -9.59 14.89
N ARG A 117 -15.32 -8.29 14.73
CA ARG A 117 -16.02 -7.23 15.47
C ARG A 117 -17.51 -7.19 15.12
N LYS A 118 -17.85 -7.22 13.82
CA LYS A 118 -19.24 -7.24 13.33
C LYS A 118 -20.02 -8.44 13.85
N LEU A 119 -19.39 -9.62 13.81
CA LEU A 119 -19.95 -10.87 14.36
C LEU A 119 -20.21 -10.76 15.87
N ARG A 120 -19.23 -10.28 16.65
CA ARG A 120 -19.38 -10.09 18.10
C ARG A 120 -20.47 -9.11 18.50
N ASN A 121 -20.70 -8.08 17.68
CA ASN A 121 -21.65 -7.03 17.95
C ASN A 121 -23.06 -7.30 17.37
N ASN A 122 -23.28 -8.47 16.74
CA ASN A 122 -24.51 -8.78 16.00
C ASN A 122 -24.87 -7.70 14.97
N GLU A 123 -23.86 -7.12 14.31
CA GLU A 123 -24.02 -6.08 13.27
C GLU A 123 -24.32 -6.68 11.88
N VAL A 124 -24.49 -8.00 11.79
CA VAL A 124 -24.80 -8.77 10.58
C VAL A 124 -26.05 -9.61 10.81
N ASN A 125 -26.80 -9.90 9.75
CA ASN A 125 -27.95 -10.81 9.86
C ASN A 125 -27.50 -12.28 9.91
N ALA A 126 -28.42 -13.20 10.22
CA ALA A 126 -28.08 -14.62 10.44
C ALA A 126 -27.51 -15.33 9.19
N ASP A 127 -27.94 -14.92 7.99
CA ASP A 127 -27.45 -15.50 6.74
C ASP A 127 -26.04 -14.98 6.41
N GLU A 128 -25.80 -13.68 6.63
CA GLU A 128 -24.48 -13.04 6.50
C GLU A 128 -23.48 -13.57 7.54
N GLU A 129 -23.92 -13.78 8.78
CA GLU A 129 -23.11 -14.34 9.87
C GLU A 129 -22.60 -15.75 9.50
N MET A 130 -23.46 -16.60 8.96
CA MET A 130 -23.08 -17.95 8.52
C MET A 130 -22.00 -17.94 7.44
N ILE A 131 -22.12 -17.04 6.46
CA ILE A 131 -21.16 -16.89 5.36
C ILE A 131 -19.81 -16.41 5.89
N LEU A 132 -19.80 -15.35 6.70
CA LEU A 132 -18.57 -14.79 7.26
C LEU A 132 -17.84 -15.77 8.17
N LEU A 133 -18.57 -16.59 8.95
CA LEU A 133 -17.96 -17.63 9.78
C LEU A 133 -17.34 -18.76 8.94
N GLN A 134 -17.93 -19.12 7.80
CA GLN A 134 -17.36 -20.11 6.89
C GLN A 134 -16.07 -19.60 6.24
N GLU A 135 -16.06 -18.35 5.78
CA GLU A 135 -14.87 -17.71 5.18
C GLU A 135 -13.71 -17.65 6.19
N LEU A 136 -13.97 -17.29 7.44
CA LEU A 136 -12.96 -17.28 8.51
C LEU A 136 -12.38 -18.67 8.80
N LEU A 137 -13.23 -19.72 8.80
CA LEU A 137 -12.78 -21.10 9.02
C LEU A 137 -11.93 -21.62 7.84
N GLU A 138 -12.27 -21.25 6.61
CA GLU A 138 -11.49 -21.59 5.42
C GLU A 138 -10.14 -20.87 5.42
N GLN A 139 -10.10 -19.58 5.74
CA GLN A 139 -8.85 -18.83 5.88
C GLN A 139 -7.92 -19.47 6.93
N GLN A 140 -8.43 -19.82 8.11
CA GLN A 140 -7.62 -20.48 9.15
C GLN A 140 -7.08 -21.86 8.74
N ARG A 141 -7.78 -22.57 7.85
CA ARG A 141 -7.30 -23.84 7.29
C ARG A 141 -6.14 -23.63 6.33
N LEU A 142 -6.28 -22.67 5.41
CA LEU A 142 -5.23 -22.30 4.46
C LEU A 142 -3.95 -21.85 5.17
N ASP A 143 -4.08 -21.00 6.20
CA ASP A 143 -2.94 -20.49 6.97
C ASP A 143 -2.18 -21.59 7.74
N ARG A 144 -2.86 -22.67 8.11
CA ARG A 144 -2.26 -23.83 8.78
C ARG A 144 -1.72 -24.87 7.80
N GLY A 145 -1.76 -24.61 6.50
CA GLY A 145 -1.41 -25.57 5.46
C GLY A 145 -2.33 -26.81 5.45
N LEU A 146 -3.53 -26.68 6.03
CA LEU A 146 -4.57 -27.70 6.06
C LEU A 146 -5.51 -27.49 4.88
N SER A 147 -4.94 -27.52 3.68
CA SER A 147 -5.69 -27.61 2.44
C SER A 147 -5.69 -29.09 2.06
N ASP A 148 -6.85 -29.75 2.10
CA ASP A 148 -7.01 -31.09 1.53
C ASP A 148 -6.72 -31.10 0.02
#